data_AF-A0A852DN22-F1
#
_entry.id   AF-A0A852DN22-F1
#
_cell.length_a   1.000
_cell.length_b   1.000
_cell.length_c   1.000
_cell.angle_alpha   90.00
_cell.angle_beta   90.00
_cell.angle_gamma   90.00
#
_symmetry.space_group_name_H-M   'P 1'
#
loop_
_entity.id
_entity.type
_entity.pdbx_description
1 polymer ?
#
loop_
_entity_poly.entity_id
_entity_poly.type
_entity_poly.pdbx_seq_one_letter_code
_entity_poly.pdbx_strand_id
1 'polypeptide(L)'
;VAHGFLITRHSQTRDTPLCPQGTARIYDGFSLLYVQGNERAHGQDLGTAGSCLRRFSTMPFMFCNINNVCNFASRNDYSYWLSTPESMPMSMEPLTGPSIQPFISRCVVCEAPAMVIAVHSQTIQIPSCPPGWDSLWIGYSFMMHTSAGAEGSGQALASPGSCLEEFRSAPFIECHGRGTCNYYANSYSFWLATVEVSEMFSKPQSETLKAGDLRTRISRCQVCMKKT
;
A
#
# COMPACT_ATOMS: atom_id res chain seq x y z
N VAL A 1 -21.25 10.84 -19.40
CA VAL A 1 -21.23 11.82 -18.27
C VAL A 1 -20.19 11.34 -17.29
N ALA A 2 -19.21 12.17 -16.90
CA ALA A 2 -18.21 11.76 -15.90
C ALA A 2 -18.89 11.73 -14.52
N HIS A 3 -18.90 10.56 -13.87
CA HIS A 3 -19.61 10.32 -12.63
C HIS A 3 -18.75 10.60 -11.37
N GLY A 4 -17.54 11.14 -11.54
CA GLY A 4 -16.65 11.54 -10.44
C GLY A 4 -16.08 10.38 -9.62
N PHE A 5 -15.97 9.17 -10.19
CA PHE A 5 -15.29 8.06 -9.52
C PHE A 5 -13.79 8.34 -9.45
N LEU A 6 -13.17 8.01 -8.32
CA LEU A 6 -11.75 8.20 -8.09
C LEU A 6 -11.04 6.86 -7.98
N ILE A 7 -9.85 6.79 -8.56
CA ILE A 7 -8.91 5.70 -8.34
C ILE A 7 -7.54 6.27 -7.99
N THR A 8 -6.81 5.56 -7.14
CA THR A 8 -5.43 5.89 -6.80
C THR A 8 -4.52 4.77 -7.23
N ARG A 9 -3.38 5.13 -7.83
CA ARG A 9 -2.36 4.19 -8.30
C ARG A 9 -1.02 4.55 -7.67
N HIS A 10 -0.30 3.54 -7.21
CA HIS A 10 0.98 3.68 -6.52
C HIS A 10 2.10 3.07 -7.36
N SER A 11 3.14 3.84 -7.65
CA SER A 11 4.27 3.39 -8.46
C SER A 11 5.14 2.35 -7.76
N GLN A 12 5.21 2.43 -6.43
CA GLN A 12 6.25 1.77 -5.63
C GLN A 12 7.66 2.14 -6.12
N THR A 13 7.84 3.32 -6.73
CA THR A 13 9.12 3.90 -7.18
C THR A 13 9.18 5.40 -6.87
N ARG A 14 10.28 6.06 -7.26
CA ARG A 14 10.46 7.52 -7.10
C ARG A 14 9.70 8.32 -8.16
N ASP A 15 9.23 7.65 -9.20
CA ASP A 15 8.61 8.27 -10.36
C ASP A 15 7.09 8.27 -10.23
N THR A 16 6.45 9.34 -10.68
CA THR A 16 4.98 9.43 -10.60
C THR A 16 4.36 8.42 -11.58
N PRO A 17 3.45 7.54 -11.12
CA PRO A 17 2.80 6.59 -12.02
C PRO A 17 1.86 7.32 -12.97
N LEU A 18 1.64 6.73 -14.15
CA LEU A 18 0.66 7.21 -15.11
C LEU A 18 -0.74 6.74 -14.71
N CYS A 19 -1.74 7.60 -14.95
CA CYS A 19 -3.13 7.18 -14.87
C CYS A 19 -3.42 6.06 -15.89
N PRO A 20 -4.18 5.02 -15.52
CA PRO A 20 -4.60 3.97 -16.45
C PRO A 20 -5.36 4.53 -17.65
N GLN A 21 -5.35 3.80 -18.76
CA GLN A 21 -6.10 4.17 -19.95
C GLN A 21 -7.59 4.37 -19.64
N GLY A 22 -8.19 5.42 -20.21
CA GLY A 22 -9.60 5.77 -19.97
C GLY A 22 -9.84 6.56 -18.69
N THR A 23 -8.79 6.95 -17.96
CA THR A 23 -8.88 7.80 -16.76
C THR A 23 -8.07 9.08 -16.93
N ALA A 24 -8.40 10.13 -16.17
CA ALA A 24 -7.75 11.43 -16.26
C ALA A 24 -7.06 11.81 -14.94
N ARG A 25 -5.83 12.33 -15.01
CA ARG A 25 -5.08 12.75 -13.82
C ARG A 25 -5.75 13.95 -13.13
N ILE A 26 -5.88 13.87 -11.80
CA ILE A 26 -6.28 14.99 -10.96
C ILE A 26 -5.06 15.61 -10.29
N TYR A 27 -4.29 14.82 -9.54
CA TYR A 27 -3.06 15.25 -8.88
C TYR A 27 -2.15 14.05 -8.55
N ASP A 28 -0.91 14.34 -8.15
CA ASP A 28 0.07 13.36 -7.68
C ASP A 28 0.59 13.69 -6.28
N GLY A 29 1.27 12.72 -5.67
CA GLY A 29 1.80 12.87 -4.32
C GLY A 29 2.69 11.71 -3.90
N PHE A 30 2.68 11.45 -2.59
CA PHE A 30 3.41 10.40 -1.90
C PHE A 30 2.45 9.40 -1.26
N SER A 31 2.85 8.14 -1.30
CA SER A 31 2.02 6.98 -0.95
C SER A 31 1.95 6.75 0.55
N LEU A 32 1.01 7.40 1.24
CA LEU A 32 0.72 7.16 2.65
C LEU A 32 0.00 5.81 2.81
N LEU A 33 0.49 4.98 3.73
CA LEU A 33 -0.12 3.71 4.08
C LEU A 33 -0.99 3.83 5.35
N TYR A 34 -0.37 4.25 6.45
CA TYR A 34 -1.06 4.48 7.72
C TYR A 34 -0.28 5.42 8.64
N VAL A 35 -0.94 5.87 9.70
CA VAL A 35 -0.32 6.60 10.81
C VAL A 35 -0.57 5.86 12.11
N GLN A 36 0.30 6.05 13.10
CA GLN A 36 0.12 5.53 14.45
C GLN A 36 0.34 6.67 15.44
N GLY A 37 -0.73 7.03 16.14
CA GLY A 37 -0.72 8.11 17.13
C GLY A 37 -1.22 7.59 18.46
N ASN A 38 -0.52 7.90 19.55
CA ASN A 38 -0.85 7.36 20.88
C ASN A 38 -1.01 5.83 20.84
N GLU A 39 -0.05 5.15 20.19
CA GLU A 39 0.01 3.69 20.04
C GLU A 39 -1.16 3.05 19.27
N ARG A 40 -2.03 3.83 18.61
CA ARG A 40 -3.14 3.31 17.82
C ARG A 40 -2.93 3.57 16.34
N ALA A 41 -3.01 2.52 15.52
CA ALA A 41 -2.94 2.64 14.07
C ALA A 41 -4.25 3.12 13.43
N HIS A 42 -4.11 3.90 12.36
CA HIS A 42 -5.20 4.27 11.46
C HIS A 42 -4.69 4.31 10.01
N GLY A 43 -5.22 3.39 9.19
CA GLY A 43 -4.83 3.23 7.78
C GLY A 43 -5.63 4.05 6.80
N GLN A 44 -5.06 4.23 5.61
CA GLN A 44 -5.76 4.69 4.42
C GLN A 44 -5.81 3.53 3.41
N ASP A 45 -6.98 3.29 2.82
CA ASP A 45 -7.09 2.31 1.74
C ASP A 45 -6.33 2.84 0.51
N LEU A 46 -5.39 2.05 0.00
CA LEU A 46 -4.49 2.41 -1.10
C LEU A 46 -5.22 2.63 -2.44
N GLY A 47 -6.46 2.17 -2.58
CA GLY A 47 -7.29 2.46 -3.76
C GLY A 47 -7.94 3.84 -3.71
N THR A 48 -7.90 4.52 -2.57
CA THR A 48 -8.60 5.80 -2.31
C THR A 48 -7.64 6.98 -2.32
N ALA A 49 -8.15 8.18 -2.62
CA ALA A 49 -7.33 9.39 -2.68
C ALA A 49 -6.62 9.75 -1.35
N GLY A 50 -7.12 9.24 -0.21
CA GLY A 50 -6.53 9.47 1.12
C GLY A 50 -5.13 8.86 1.28
N SER A 51 -4.79 7.82 0.52
CA SER A 51 -3.45 7.24 0.49
C SER A 51 -2.45 8.08 -0.32
N CYS A 52 -2.89 9.14 -0.99
CA CYS A 52 -2.04 9.96 -1.85
C CYS A 52 -1.95 11.40 -1.34
N LEU A 53 -0.97 11.67 -0.47
CA LEU A 53 -0.74 13.00 0.08
C LEU A 53 0.20 13.81 -0.79
N ARG A 54 -0.18 15.07 -1.11
CA ARG A 54 0.63 15.97 -1.95
C ARG A 54 2.00 16.31 -1.36
N ARG A 55 2.16 16.21 -0.05
CA ARG A 55 3.39 16.53 0.68
C ARG A 55 3.76 15.38 1.60
N PHE A 56 5.02 14.97 1.54
CA PHE A 56 5.60 14.05 2.48
C PHE A 56 6.00 14.79 3.77
N SER A 57 5.84 14.10 4.91
CA SER A 57 6.42 14.45 6.20
C SER A 57 6.55 13.16 7.00
N THR A 58 7.63 13.01 7.79
CA THR A 58 7.73 11.90 8.74
C THR A 58 6.68 12.00 9.86
N MET A 59 6.08 13.19 10.03
CA MET A 59 4.99 13.48 10.94
C MET A 59 3.92 14.35 10.23
N PRO A 60 2.96 13.74 9.51
CA PRO A 60 1.98 14.47 8.71
C PRO A 60 0.76 14.94 9.54
N PHE A 61 0.74 14.74 10.85
CA PHE A 61 -0.37 15.09 11.74
C PHE A 61 0.11 15.67 13.06
N MET A 62 -0.84 16.18 13.85
CA MET A 62 -0.67 16.68 15.21
C MET A 62 -1.81 16.18 16.07
N PHE A 63 -1.65 16.24 17.40
CA PHE A 63 -2.70 15.89 18.35
C PHE A 63 -3.00 17.08 19.27
N CYS A 64 -4.26 17.18 19.68
CA CYS A 64 -4.75 18.20 20.61
C CYS A 64 -5.46 17.52 21.79
N ASN A 65 -5.43 18.15 22.95
CA ASN A 65 -6.13 17.68 24.15
C ASN A 65 -7.32 18.57 24.50
N ILE A 66 -8.08 18.17 25.53
CA ILE A 66 -9.28 18.88 26.02
C ILE A 66 -8.97 20.27 26.60
N ASN A 67 -7.70 20.58 26.87
CA ASN A 67 -7.26 21.87 27.41
C ASN A 67 -6.90 22.87 26.29
N ASN A 68 -7.32 22.62 25.04
CA ASN A 68 -6.99 23.42 23.87
C ASN A 68 -5.48 23.57 23.62
N VAL A 69 -4.69 22.56 24.02
CA VAL A 69 -3.25 22.50 23.76
C VAL A 69 -3.00 21.46 22.68
N CYS A 70 -2.29 21.85 21.64
CA CYS A 70 -1.88 20.96 20.56
C CYS A 70 -0.36 20.80 20.50
N ASN A 71 0.10 19.60 20.17
CA ASN A 71 1.50 19.26 20.07
C ASN A 71 1.79 18.67 18.68
N PHE A 72 2.90 19.08 18.09
CA PHE A 72 3.36 18.60 16.79
C PHE A 72 4.75 17.99 16.94
N ALA A 73 4.92 16.74 16.49
CA ALA A 73 6.19 16.01 16.55
C ALA A 73 6.86 15.98 17.95
N SER A 74 6.08 16.16 19.03
CA SER A 74 6.58 16.23 20.41
C SER A 74 6.43 14.91 21.17
N ARG A 75 6.05 13.82 20.47
CA ARG A 75 5.86 12.47 21.00
C ARG A 75 6.42 11.42 20.03
N ASN A 76 6.56 10.18 20.52
CA ASN A 76 6.91 8.99 19.75
C ASN A 76 5.72 8.46 18.93
N ASP A 77 5.21 9.29 18.02
CA ASP A 77 4.20 8.89 17.03
C ASP A 77 4.89 8.54 15.69
N TYR A 78 4.16 7.83 14.83
CA TYR A 78 4.71 7.23 13.59
C TYR A 78 3.85 7.54 12.36
N SER A 79 4.51 7.54 11.20
CA SER A 79 3.86 7.48 9.89
C SER A 79 4.52 6.41 9.02
N TYR A 80 3.75 5.82 8.13
CA TYR A 80 4.19 4.70 7.31
C TYR A 80 3.81 4.95 5.86
N TRP A 81 4.76 4.67 4.97
CA TRP A 81 4.67 5.03 3.57
C TRP A 81 5.04 3.83 2.72
N LEU A 82 4.33 3.59 1.61
CA LEU A 82 4.79 2.60 0.64
C LEU A 82 6.19 3.00 0.17
N SER A 83 7.06 2.01 0.00
CA SER A 83 8.46 2.26 -0.27
C SER A 83 8.87 1.94 -1.71
N THR A 84 10.10 2.31 -2.07
CA THR A 84 10.74 2.01 -3.37
C THR A 84 11.64 0.78 -3.28
N PRO A 85 12.24 0.30 -4.39
CA PRO A 85 13.28 -0.74 -4.35
C PRO A 85 14.61 -0.29 -3.76
N GLU A 86 14.71 0.95 -3.26
CA GLU A 86 15.97 1.47 -2.73
C GLU A 86 16.49 0.59 -1.58
N SER A 87 17.74 0.16 -1.70
CA SER A 87 18.39 -0.66 -0.68
C SER A 87 18.74 0.17 0.54
N MET A 88 18.53 -0.39 1.73
CA MET A 88 19.02 0.22 2.97
C MET A 88 20.55 0.39 2.94
N PRO A 89 21.09 1.50 3.49
CA PRO A 89 22.53 1.66 3.67
C PRO A 89 23.13 0.50 4.45
N MET A 90 24.39 0.16 4.14
CA MET A 90 25.10 -0.92 4.86
C MET A 90 25.21 -0.68 6.38
N SER A 91 25.20 0.58 6.81
CA SER A 91 25.21 0.94 8.24
C SER A 91 23.90 0.58 8.96
N MET A 92 22.79 0.39 8.22
CA MET A 92 21.43 0.19 8.74
C MET A 92 20.95 1.32 9.68
N GLU A 93 21.63 2.46 9.67
CA GLU A 93 21.27 3.63 10.46
C GLU A 93 19.97 4.27 9.93
N PRO A 94 19.14 4.85 10.81
CA PRO A 94 17.93 5.54 10.40
C PRO A 94 18.22 6.68 9.43
N LEU A 95 17.48 6.70 8.32
CA LEU A 95 17.55 7.74 7.30
C LEU A 95 17.00 9.06 7.85
N THR A 96 17.59 10.18 7.44
CA THR A 96 17.17 11.52 7.89
C THR A 96 17.17 12.54 6.75
N GLY A 97 16.25 13.50 6.83
CA GLY A 97 16.19 14.62 5.90
C GLY A 97 16.07 14.19 4.43
N PRO A 98 16.83 14.81 3.50
CA PRO A 98 16.74 14.52 2.06
C PRO A 98 17.05 13.06 1.68
N SER A 99 17.81 12.32 2.51
CA SER A 99 18.15 10.92 2.23
C SER A 99 16.94 9.98 2.29
N ILE A 100 15.82 10.42 2.86
CA ILE A 100 14.56 9.67 2.91
C ILE A 100 13.87 9.64 1.54
N GLN A 101 13.96 10.70 0.74
CA GLN A 101 13.21 10.87 -0.50
C GLN A 101 13.34 9.68 -1.48
N PRO A 102 14.54 9.11 -1.72
CA PRO A 102 14.73 7.88 -2.48
C PRO A 102 13.83 6.69 -2.13
N PHE A 103 13.41 6.60 -0.87
CA PHE A 103 12.70 5.45 -0.30
C PHE A 103 11.18 5.59 -0.37
N ILE A 104 10.64 6.78 -0.66
CA ILE A 104 9.19 7.03 -0.61
C ILE A 104 8.55 6.85 -1.99
N SER A 105 7.57 5.96 -2.06
CA SER A 105 6.77 5.70 -3.27
C SER A 105 5.93 6.93 -3.66
N ARG A 106 5.79 7.15 -4.97
CA ARG A 106 4.86 8.15 -5.54
C ARG A 106 3.52 7.55 -5.92
N CYS A 107 2.49 8.39 -5.92
CA CYS A 107 1.12 8.03 -6.28
C CYS A 107 0.49 9.07 -7.21
N VAL A 108 -0.56 8.66 -7.91
CA VAL A 108 -1.42 9.53 -8.71
C VAL A 108 -2.88 9.23 -8.39
N VAL A 109 -3.69 10.28 -8.29
CA VAL A 109 -5.15 10.19 -8.20
C VAL A 109 -5.75 10.53 -9.55
N CYS A 110 -6.59 9.64 -10.06
CA CYS A 110 -7.22 9.75 -11.37
C CYS A 110 -8.74 9.74 -11.24
N GLU A 111 -9.41 10.52 -12.08
CA GLU A 111 -10.84 10.46 -12.29
C GLU A 111 -11.16 9.35 -13.31
N ALA A 112 -12.09 8.48 -12.95
CA ALA A 112 -12.56 7.37 -13.77
C ALA A 112 -14.02 7.59 -14.20
N PRO A 113 -14.41 7.17 -15.41
CA PRO A 113 -15.79 7.28 -15.89
C PRO A 113 -16.76 6.32 -15.19
N ALA A 114 -16.26 5.26 -14.53
CA ALA A 114 -17.06 4.23 -13.90
C ALA A 114 -16.39 3.63 -12.66
N MET A 115 -17.11 2.74 -11.98
CA MET A 115 -16.62 2.00 -10.83
C MET A 115 -15.41 1.13 -11.19
N VAL A 116 -14.48 1.02 -10.24
CA VAL A 116 -13.27 0.19 -10.34
C VAL A 116 -13.20 -0.75 -9.14
N ILE A 117 -12.85 -2.01 -9.40
CA ILE A 117 -12.74 -3.07 -8.39
C ILE A 117 -11.46 -3.88 -8.57
N ALA A 118 -11.00 -4.55 -7.52
CA ALA A 118 -10.01 -5.62 -7.61
C ALA A 118 -10.68 -7.00 -7.60
N VAL A 119 -10.14 -7.93 -8.37
CA VAL A 119 -10.48 -9.36 -8.33
C VAL A 119 -9.22 -10.17 -8.03
N HIS A 120 -9.37 -11.24 -7.24
CA HIS A 120 -8.26 -12.06 -6.75
C HIS A 120 -8.44 -13.51 -7.19
N SER A 121 -7.35 -14.15 -7.63
CA SER A 121 -7.42 -15.53 -8.15
C SER A 121 -7.25 -16.60 -7.09
N GLN A 122 -6.63 -16.29 -5.94
CA GLN A 122 -6.11 -17.27 -4.98
C GLN A 122 -5.24 -18.36 -5.65
N THR A 123 -4.60 -18.03 -6.78
CA THR A 123 -3.66 -18.88 -7.51
C THR A 123 -2.52 -18.02 -8.08
N ILE A 124 -1.54 -18.65 -8.72
CA ILE A 124 -0.48 -17.94 -9.45
C ILE A 124 -0.94 -17.36 -10.80
N GLN A 125 -2.16 -17.71 -11.24
CA GLN A 125 -2.74 -17.26 -12.50
C GLN A 125 -3.42 -15.90 -12.32
N ILE A 126 -3.36 -15.06 -13.35
CA ILE A 126 -4.07 -13.77 -13.37
C ILE A 126 -5.58 -14.04 -13.45
N PRO A 127 -6.40 -13.48 -12.54
CA PRO A 127 -7.85 -13.60 -12.64
C PRO A 127 -8.40 -12.71 -13.77
N SER A 128 -9.33 -13.25 -14.56
CA SER A 128 -10.01 -12.45 -15.58
C SER A 128 -10.93 -11.39 -14.96
N CYS A 129 -10.98 -10.20 -15.57
CA CYS A 129 -12.03 -9.23 -15.23
C CYS A 129 -13.43 -9.80 -15.51
N PRO A 130 -14.45 -9.39 -14.73
CA PRO A 130 -15.83 -9.84 -14.97
C PRO A 130 -16.34 -9.40 -16.35
N PRO A 131 -17.35 -10.10 -16.92
CA PRO A 131 -17.95 -9.70 -18.19
C PRO A 131 -18.44 -8.24 -18.18
N GLY A 132 -18.04 -7.47 -19.20
CA GLY A 132 -18.37 -6.05 -19.31
C GLY A 132 -17.49 -5.12 -18.47
N TRP A 133 -16.29 -5.56 -18.09
CA TRP A 133 -15.26 -4.75 -17.43
C TRP A 133 -13.95 -4.77 -18.24
N ASP A 134 -13.22 -3.66 -18.22
CA ASP A 134 -11.90 -3.51 -18.83
C ASP A 134 -10.78 -3.63 -17.78
N SER A 135 -9.65 -4.18 -18.20
CA SER A 135 -8.45 -4.28 -17.37
C SER A 135 -7.77 -2.91 -17.22
N LEU A 136 -7.38 -2.55 -16.01
CA LEU A 136 -6.51 -1.40 -15.75
C LEU A 136 -5.07 -1.82 -15.49
N TRP A 137 -4.84 -2.73 -14.53
CA TRP A 137 -3.53 -3.32 -14.22
C TRP A 137 -3.67 -4.68 -13.53
N ILE A 138 -2.56 -5.40 -13.44
CA ILE A 138 -2.44 -6.68 -12.74
C ILE A 138 -1.46 -6.54 -11.57
N GLY A 139 -1.52 -7.43 -10.59
CA GLY A 139 -0.65 -7.34 -9.43
C GLY A 139 -0.64 -8.58 -8.55
N TYR A 140 -0.34 -8.34 -7.28
CA TYR A 140 -0.30 -9.30 -6.19
C TYR A 140 -1.27 -8.89 -5.08
N SER A 141 -1.95 -9.90 -4.52
CA SER A 141 -3.03 -9.72 -3.56
C SER A 141 -2.53 -9.31 -2.17
N PHE A 142 -2.45 -8.01 -1.90
CA PHE A 142 -2.03 -7.41 -0.63
C PHE A 142 -3.22 -7.25 0.32
N MET A 143 -3.13 -7.83 1.52
CA MET A 143 -4.26 -7.88 2.46
C MET A 143 -4.07 -6.94 3.66
N MET A 144 -2.93 -7.01 4.35
CA MET A 144 -2.67 -6.22 5.56
C MET A 144 -1.18 -6.12 5.87
N HIS A 145 -0.84 -5.33 6.90
CA HIS A 145 0.52 -5.12 7.36
C HIS A 145 0.55 -4.77 8.85
N THR A 146 1.70 -5.01 9.50
CA THR A 146 1.95 -4.62 10.90
C THR A 146 3.39 -4.13 11.08
N SER A 147 3.65 -3.27 12.08
CA SER A 147 5.01 -2.85 12.47
C SER A 147 5.13 -2.61 13.98
N ALA A 148 5.44 -1.38 14.42
CA ALA A 148 5.67 -1.06 15.82
C ALA A 148 4.45 -1.38 16.69
N GLY A 149 4.66 -2.14 17.77
CA GLY A 149 3.58 -2.57 18.68
C GLY A 149 2.64 -3.63 18.11
N ALA A 150 2.98 -4.26 16.99
CA ALA A 150 2.09 -5.14 16.21
C ALA A 150 0.79 -4.45 15.73
N GLU A 151 0.77 -3.11 15.78
CA GLU A 151 -0.27 -2.29 15.20
C GLU A 151 -0.10 -2.22 13.68
N GLY A 152 -1.21 -1.94 12.99
CA GLY A 152 -1.21 -1.86 11.55
C GLY A 152 -2.60 -1.63 10.98
N SER A 153 -2.75 -1.86 9.68
CA SER A 153 -4.02 -1.72 8.98
C SER A 153 -4.13 -2.69 7.82
N GLY A 154 -5.25 -2.64 7.09
CA GLY A 154 -5.55 -3.56 6.00
C GLY A 154 -6.10 -2.84 4.77
N GLN A 155 -6.31 -3.63 3.72
CA GLN A 155 -6.95 -3.19 2.48
C GLN A 155 -8.31 -3.87 2.34
N ALA A 156 -9.30 -3.18 1.79
CA ALA A 156 -10.50 -3.85 1.34
C ALA A 156 -10.17 -4.71 0.11
N LEU A 157 -10.46 -6.02 0.13
CA LEU A 157 -10.13 -6.90 -1.00
C LEU A 157 -10.87 -6.56 -2.31
N ALA A 158 -11.95 -5.78 -2.23
CA ALA A 158 -12.62 -5.26 -3.44
C ALA A 158 -11.98 -3.95 -3.96
N SER A 159 -11.15 -3.28 -3.17
CA SER A 159 -10.51 -2.02 -3.52
C SER A 159 -9.29 -2.26 -4.42
N PRO A 160 -8.99 -1.36 -5.38
CA PRO A 160 -7.72 -1.39 -6.11
C PRO A 160 -6.48 -1.42 -5.19
N GLY A 161 -6.60 -0.93 -3.96
CA GLY A 161 -5.51 -0.92 -2.96
C GLY A 161 -5.03 -2.30 -2.51
N SER A 162 -5.87 -3.34 -2.64
CA SER A 162 -5.47 -4.73 -2.38
C SER A 162 -4.64 -5.35 -3.50
N CYS A 163 -4.38 -4.62 -4.60
CA CYS A 163 -3.70 -5.15 -5.78
C CYS A 163 -2.45 -4.35 -6.16
N LEU A 164 -1.37 -4.59 -5.42
CA LEU A 164 -0.06 -3.96 -5.67
C LEU A 164 0.61 -4.55 -6.91
N GLU A 165 1.06 -3.70 -7.82
CA GLU A 165 1.68 -4.11 -9.10
C GLU A 165 3.00 -4.84 -8.88
N GLU A 166 3.78 -4.41 -7.88
CA GLU A 166 5.08 -4.99 -7.55
C GLU A 166 5.05 -5.70 -6.19
N PHE A 167 5.35 -7.01 -6.19
CA PHE A 167 5.52 -7.75 -4.94
C PHE A 167 6.82 -7.32 -4.24
N ARG A 168 6.73 -7.01 -2.94
CA ARG A 168 7.89 -6.87 -2.04
C ARG A 168 7.59 -7.47 -0.68
N SER A 169 8.56 -8.16 -0.09
CA SER A 169 8.45 -8.66 1.29
C SER A 169 8.33 -7.50 2.30
N ALA A 170 9.01 -6.39 2.05
CA ALA A 170 8.93 -5.14 2.81
C ALA A 170 8.42 -3.99 1.89
N PRO A 171 7.10 -3.86 1.69
CA PRO A 171 6.54 -2.89 0.74
C PRO A 171 6.37 -1.47 1.32
N PHE A 172 6.74 -1.25 2.59
CA PHE A 172 6.58 0.03 3.28
C PHE A 172 7.75 0.31 4.24
N ILE A 173 7.97 1.60 4.54
CA ILE A 173 8.98 2.09 5.46
C ILE A 173 8.33 2.80 6.66
N GLU A 174 8.92 2.66 7.84
CA GLU A 174 8.46 3.28 9.09
C GLU A 174 9.19 4.61 9.32
N CYS A 175 8.44 5.68 9.62
CA CYS A 175 8.95 7.02 9.88
C CYS A 175 8.46 7.55 11.23
N HIS A 176 9.29 8.36 11.89
CA HIS A 176 9.07 8.86 13.25
C HIS A 176 8.92 10.38 13.32
N GLY A 177 8.28 10.85 14.39
CA GLY A 177 8.18 12.28 14.74
C GLY A 177 9.52 13.03 14.76
N ARG A 178 10.59 12.37 15.19
CA ARG A 178 11.96 12.93 15.24
C ARG A 178 12.66 13.09 13.88
N GLY A 179 11.98 12.81 12.76
CA GLY A 179 12.54 13.01 11.42
C GLY A 179 13.35 11.83 10.88
N THR A 180 13.21 10.63 11.46
CA THR A 180 13.94 9.42 11.04
C THR A 180 13.03 8.40 10.38
N CYS A 181 13.52 7.70 9.34
CA CYS A 181 12.83 6.53 8.76
C CYS A 181 13.76 5.30 8.67
N ASN A 182 13.20 4.10 8.82
CA ASN A 182 13.95 2.85 8.70
C ASN A 182 13.01 1.66 8.39
N TYR A 183 13.59 0.52 8.00
CA TYR A 183 12.92 -0.78 8.02
C TYR A 183 13.30 -1.52 9.30
N TYR A 184 12.32 -2.15 9.94
CA TYR A 184 12.53 -2.90 11.16
C TYR A 184 12.18 -4.38 10.96
N ALA A 185 12.82 -5.27 11.72
CA ALA A 185 12.65 -6.71 11.57
C ALA A 185 11.23 -7.21 11.93
N ASN A 186 10.47 -6.41 12.68
CA ASN A 186 9.08 -6.67 13.05
C ASN A 186 8.07 -6.09 12.05
N SER A 187 8.51 -5.52 10.94
CA SER A 187 7.63 -5.05 9.86
C SER A 187 7.20 -6.25 9.00
N TYR A 188 5.91 -6.59 9.04
CA TYR A 188 5.35 -7.71 8.30
C TYR A 188 4.34 -7.24 7.24
N SER A 189 4.37 -7.90 6.09
CA SER A 189 3.38 -7.76 5.01
C SER A 189 2.62 -9.08 4.83
N PHE A 190 1.30 -8.99 4.68
CA PHE A 190 0.42 -10.14 4.56
C PHE A 190 -0.26 -10.13 3.19
N TRP A 191 -0.18 -11.27 2.51
CA TRP A 191 -0.63 -11.45 1.14
C TRP A 191 -1.61 -12.63 1.10
N LEU A 192 -2.60 -12.60 0.19
CA LEU A 192 -3.45 -13.77 0.00
C LEU A 192 -2.61 -14.92 -0.56
N ALA A 193 -2.75 -16.09 0.07
CA ALA A 193 -2.05 -17.30 -0.33
C ALA A 193 -2.71 -17.95 -1.56
N THR A 194 -1.98 -18.85 -2.23
CA THR A 194 -2.56 -19.76 -3.20
C THR A 194 -3.29 -20.91 -2.51
N VAL A 195 -4.47 -21.29 -3.00
CA VAL A 195 -5.29 -22.37 -2.46
C VAL A 195 -5.81 -23.22 -3.61
N GLU A 196 -5.48 -24.51 -3.59
CA GLU A 196 -6.01 -25.47 -4.56
C GLU A 196 -7.47 -25.81 -4.21
N VAL A 197 -8.32 -25.93 -5.24
CA VAL A 197 -9.77 -26.19 -5.07
C VAL A 197 -10.00 -27.51 -4.31
N SER A 198 -9.18 -28.53 -4.55
CA SER A 198 -9.25 -29.82 -3.87
C SER A 198 -8.84 -29.77 -2.40
N GLU A 199 -8.21 -28.68 -1.94
CA GLU A 199 -7.63 -28.56 -0.60
C GLU A 199 -8.33 -27.51 0.30
N MET A 200 -9.39 -26.82 -0.18
CA MET A 200 -10.04 -25.71 0.55
C MET A 200 -10.51 -26.06 1.97
N PHE A 201 -10.82 -27.33 2.24
CA PHE A 201 -11.28 -27.83 3.54
C PHE A 201 -10.29 -28.79 4.20
N SER A 202 -9.11 -28.96 3.60
CA SER A 202 -8.02 -29.76 4.16
C SER A 202 -7.19 -28.91 5.10
N LYS A 203 -6.47 -29.56 6.02
CA LYS A 203 -5.48 -28.87 6.85
C LYS A 203 -4.40 -28.25 5.93
N PRO A 204 -4.14 -26.93 6.01
CA PRO A 204 -3.08 -26.30 5.22
C PRO A 204 -1.71 -26.93 5.50
N GLN A 205 -0.91 -27.14 4.46
CA GLN A 205 0.47 -27.58 4.61
C GLN A 205 1.37 -26.40 5.00
N SER A 206 2.09 -26.52 6.11
CA SER A 206 3.03 -25.49 6.57
C SER A 206 4.27 -25.46 5.69
N GLU A 207 4.60 -24.28 5.15
CA GLU A 207 5.77 -24.07 4.31
C GLU A 207 6.51 -22.80 4.73
N THR A 208 7.84 -22.82 4.62
CA THR A 208 8.70 -21.64 4.83
C THR A 208 9.42 -21.33 3.52
N LEU A 209 9.05 -20.22 2.88
CA LEU A 209 9.62 -19.80 1.60
C LEU A 209 10.80 -18.85 1.79
N LYS A 210 11.79 -18.96 0.90
CA LYS A 210 12.97 -18.09 0.85
C LYS A 210 13.01 -17.27 -0.45
N ALA A 211 13.95 -16.34 -0.55
CA ALA A 211 14.17 -15.55 -1.76
C ALA A 211 14.35 -16.46 -2.99
N GLY A 212 13.65 -16.13 -4.08
CA GLY A 212 13.50 -16.98 -5.27
C GLY A 212 12.09 -17.55 -5.40
N ASP A 213 11.57 -18.13 -4.32
CA ASP A 213 10.30 -18.89 -4.34
C ASP A 213 9.12 -18.14 -3.74
N LEU A 214 9.33 -16.94 -3.17
CA LEU A 214 8.29 -16.18 -2.46
C LEU A 214 6.98 -16.03 -3.26
N ARG A 215 7.08 -15.80 -4.57
CA ARG A 215 5.91 -15.55 -5.45
C ARG A 215 5.09 -16.79 -5.78
N THR A 216 5.61 -18.00 -5.50
CA THR A 216 4.93 -19.27 -5.83
C THR A 216 3.66 -19.50 -5.02
N ARG A 217 3.57 -18.92 -3.83
CA ARG A 217 2.41 -18.99 -2.93
C ARG A 217 1.64 -17.68 -2.81
N ILE A 218 1.90 -16.69 -3.66
CA ILE A 218 1.20 -15.40 -3.60
C ILE A 218 0.12 -15.34 -4.68
N SER A 219 -1.12 -15.12 -4.25
CA SER A 219 -2.25 -14.90 -5.12
C SER A 219 -2.03 -13.70 -6.03
N ARG A 220 -2.47 -13.82 -7.28
CA ARG A 220 -2.54 -12.72 -8.22
C ARG A 220 -3.89 -12.00 -8.15
N CYS A 221 -3.88 -10.78 -8.65
CA CYS A 221 -5.06 -9.93 -8.76
C CYS A 221 -5.05 -9.14 -10.07
N GLN A 222 -6.22 -8.64 -10.43
CA GLN A 222 -6.42 -7.73 -11.54
C GLN A 222 -7.39 -6.63 -11.12
N VAL A 223 -7.07 -5.39 -11.45
CA VAL A 223 -7.93 -4.23 -11.23
C VAL A 223 -8.71 -3.95 -12.51
N CYS A 224 -10.02 -3.82 -12.36
CA CYS A 224 -10.98 -3.79 -13.46
C CYS A 224 -11.90 -2.57 -13.34
N MET A 225 -12.22 -1.94 -14.47
CA MET A 225 -13.17 -0.82 -14.56
C MET A 225 -14.39 -1.20 -15.37
N LYS A 226 -15.59 -0.79 -14.94
CA LYS A 226 -16.83 -1.11 -15.66
C LYS A 226 -16.86 -0.39 -17.02
N LYS A 227 -17.23 -1.10 -18.09
CA LYS A 227 -17.46 -0.50 -19.42
C LYS A 227 -18.67 0.44 -19.37
N THR A 228 -18.54 1.61 -19.99
CA THR A 228 -19.59 2.62 -20.14
C THR A 228 -19.99 2.80 -21.58
#